data_AF-A0A928QGF6-F1
#
_entry.id   AF-A0A928QGF6-F1
#
_cell.length_a   1.000
_cell.length_b   1.000
_cell.length_c   1.000
_cell.angle_alpha   90.00
_cell.angle_beta   90.00
_cell.angle_gamma   90.00
#
_symmetry.space_group_name_H-M   'P 1'
#
loop_
_entity.id
_entity.type
_entity.pdbx_description
1 polymer ?
#
loop_
_entity_poly.entity_id
_entity_poly.type
_entity_poly.pdbx_seq_one_letter_code
_entity_poly.pdbx_strand_id
1 'polypeptide(L)'
;MNDIFEEYLREKEPQKKEKSYAWHTAIGLQAVDGLNTSEYLIETAKKNIDGDITFEEANDLIHSYYKENIAHTDTDRTEEADKVSVRIAQLLSEKSFVFSPAQYISIHSQLFRDIYKHAGKIRDYNITKNEWVLDGDTVMYGGALDLRATLDYDFSVEKEFSYKNLGVEEIIKHLATFVSRLWQIHIFSEGNTRATAVFFIKYLRTLGFDVTNDIFAENAWYFRNALVRANYTNLKKGVHETTEYLELFLRNLLLGENNPLKNRDMHISCSLSSPKCNERNENCTLNCTLDETTVLNLLKSDGKLTQKKIAESIKKSERTVKTITASLEKKGLITRVNGKRFGYWKVNID
;
A
#
# COMPACT_ATOMS: atom_id res chain seq x y z
N MET A 1 13.72 -11.15 13.65
CA MET A 1 12.90 -11.00 14.86
C MET A 1 11.56 -11.59 14.47
N ASN A 2 11.15 -12.71 15.07
CA ASN A 2 9.83 -13.27 14.78
C ASN A 2 8.79 -12.20 15.10
N ASP A 3 7.77 -12.05 14.26
CA ASP A 3 6.71 -11.10 14.57
C ASP A 3 6.03 -11.54 15.88
N ILE A 4 5.98 -10.61 16.84
CA ILE A 4 5.52 -10.85 18.22
C ILE A 4 4.07 -11.35 18.25
N PHE A 5 3.31 -11.10 17.17
CA PHE A 5 1.93 -11.53 17.00
C PHE A 5 1.76 -12.71 16.04
N GLU A 6 2.83 -13.34 15.51
CA GLU A 6 2.70 -14.45 14.53
C GLU A 6 1.80 -15.58 15.05
N GLU A 7 1.92 -15.93 16.34
CA GLU A 7 1.09 -16.97 16.96
C GLU A 7 -0.38 -16.56 17.02
N TYR A 8 -0.63 -15.28 17.30
CA TYR A 8 -1.97 -14.68 17.36
C TYR A 8 -2.60 -14.44 15.97
N LEU A 9 -1.79 -14.27 14.92
CA LEU A 9 -2.27 -14.17 13.53
C LEU A 9 -2.73 -15.53 12.98
N ARG A 10 -2.27 -16.64 13.58
CA ARG A 10 -2.72 -18.02 13.28
C ARG A 10 -3.94 -18.45 14.10
N GLU A 11 -4.47 -17.56 14.93
CA GLU A 11 -5.64 -17.82 15.79
C GLU A 11 -6.88 -18.15 14.96
N LYS A 12 -7.66 -19.13 15.43
CA LYS A 12 -8.89 -19.60 14.80
C LYS A 12 -10.12 -18.87 15.31
N GLU A 13 -10.07 -18.30 16.52
CA GLU A 13 -11.16 -17.50 17.06
C GLU A 13 -11.27 -16.16 16.29
N PRO A 14 -12.39 -15.89 15.58
CA PRO A 14 -12.49 -14.71 14.71
C PRO A 14 -12.27 -13.38 15.44
N GLN A 15 -12.81 -13.26 16.66
CA GLN A 15 -12.70 -12.03 17.44
C GLN A 15 -11.26 -11.76 17.88
N LYS A 16 -10.52 -12.79 18.28
CA LYS A 16 -9.10 -12.66 18.61
C LYS A 16 -8.30 -12.32 17.37
N LYS A 17 -8.53 -13.00 16.24
CA LYS A 17 -7.86 -12.72 14.97
C LYS A 17 -8.05 -11.26 14.52
N GLU A 18 -9.27 -10.73 14.59
CA GLU A 18 -9.55 -9.33 14.27
C GLU A 18 -8.80 -8.35 15.19
N LYS A 19 -8.75 -8.62 16.50
CA LYS A 19 -7.97 -7.82 17.46
C LYS A 19 -6.47 -7.92 17.21
N SER A 20 -5.95 -9.12 16.93
CA SER A 20 -4.53 -9.33 16.60
C SER A 20 -4.12 -8.50 15.40
N TYR A 21 -4.91 -8.54 14.32
CA TYR A 21 -4.70 -7.69 13.16
C TYR A 21 -4.72 -6.20 13.52
N ALA A 22 -5.71 -5.78 14.32
CA ALA A 22 -5.87 -4.37 14.69
C ALA A 22 -4.67 -3.85 15.49
N TRP A 23 -4.18 -4.62 16.47
CA TRP A 23 -2.99 -4.29 17.26
C TRP A 23 -1.70 -4.33 16.45
N HIS A 24 -1.50 -5.38 15.66
CA HIS A 24 -0.31 -5.53 14.83
C HIS A 24 -0.23 -4.37 13.82
N THR A 25 -1.33 -4.02 13.16
CA THR A 25 -1.45 -2.84 12.29
C THR A 25 -1.17 -1.54 13.03
N ALA A 26 -1.76 -1.36 14.22
CA ALA A 26 -1.60 -0.15 15.01
C ALA A 26 -0.15 0.12 15.42
N ILE A 27 0.57 -0.93 15.82
CA ILE A 27 1.98 -0.87 16.22
C ILE A 27 2.85 -0.58 14.99
N GLY A 28 2.67 -1.34 13.91
CA GLY A 28 3.47 -1.16 12.69
C GLY A 28 3.30 0.22 12.05
N LEU A 29 2.12 0.83 12.13
CA LEU A 29 1.87 2.18 11.63
C LEU A 29 2.68 3.27 12.36
N GLN A 30 3.25 3.01 13.54
CA GLN A 30 4.12 3.98 14.22
C GLN A 30 5.46 4.19 13.50
N ALA A 31 5.92 3.18 12.74
CA ALA A 31 7.16 3.25 11.96
C ALA A 31 7.12 4.33 10.86
N VAL A 32 5.93 4.80 10.47
CA VAL A 32 5.73 5.94 9.55
C VAL A 32 6.51 7.18 10.00
N ASP A 33 6.52 7.43 11.30
CA ASP A 33 7.19 8.59 11.91
C ASP A 33 8.51 8.18 12.61
N GLY A 34 9.01 6.97 12.31
CA GLY A 34 10.22 6.41 12.93
C GLY A 34 10.08 6.12 14.42
N LEU A 35 8.85 5.97 14.91
CA LEU A 35 8.57 5.73 16.33
C LEU A 35 8.57 4.23 16.64
N ASN A 36 9.00 3.89 17.85
CA ASN A 36 8.91 2.55 18.40
C ASN A 36 7.93 2.54 19.56
N THR A 37 7.24 1.42 19.75
CA THR A 37 6.35 1.19 20.89
C THR A 37 7.11 0.55 22.04
N SER A 38 6.61 0.71 23.27
CA SER A 38 7.21 0.09 24.46
C SER A 38 6.87 -1.40 24.56
N GLU A 39 7.68 -2.16 25.30
CA GLU A 39 7.34 -3.53 25.70
C GLU A 39 6.05 -3.58 26.53
N TYR A 40 5.76 -2.53 27.32
CA TYR A 40 4.54 -2.45 28.12
C TYR A 40 3.28 -2.41 27.24
N LEU A 41 3.33 -1.72 26.10
CA LEU A 41 2.26 -1.75 25.11
C LEU A 41 2.04 -3.15 24.55
N ILE A 42 3.13 -3.87 24.21
CA ILE A 42 3.05 -5.22 23.66
C ILE A 42 2.34 -6.17 24.63
N GLU A 43 2.70 -6.12 25.91
CA GLU A 43 2.04 -6.95 26.94
C GLU A 43 0.58 -6.54 27.17
N THR A 44 0.27 -5.25 27.07
CA THR A 44 -1.10 -4.73 27.14
C THR A 44 -1.94 -5.21 25.95
N ALA A 45 -1.37 -5.19 24.75
CA ALA A 45 -2.02 -5.67 23.53
C ALA A 45 -2.37 -7.16 23.62
N LYS A 46 -1.44 -8.00 24.11
CA LYS A 46 -1.69 -9.43 24.32
C LYS A 46 -2.88 -9.68 25.25
N LYS A 47 -2.93 -9.02 26.41
CA LYS A 47 -4.06 -9.09 27.35
C LYS A 47 -5.39 -8.68 26.68
N ASN A 48 -5.36 -7.63 25.85
CA ASN A 48 -6.57 -7.20 25.14
C ASN A 48 -7.02 -8.20 24.06
N ILE A 49 -6.07 -8.78 23.32
CA ILE A 49 -6.32 -9.82 22.32
C ILE A 49 -6.92 -11.05 23.00
N ASP A 50 -6.35 -11.47 24.13
CA ASP A 50 -6.80 -12.64 24.89
C ASP A 50 -8.15 -12.45 25.57
N GLY A 51 -8.60 -11.20 25.70
CA GLY A 51 -9.90 -10.86 26.29
C GLY A 51 -9.83 -10.61 27.80
N ASP A 52 -8.64 -10.57 28.39
CA ASP A 52 -8.42 -10.27 29.80
C ASP A 52 -8.76 -8.82 30.14
N ILE A 53 -8.63 -7.92 29.17
CA ILE A 53 -8.97 -6.50 29.29
C ILE A 53 -9.71 -5.98 28.05
N THR A 54 -10.55 -4.98 28.27
CA THR A 54 -11.21 -4.17 27.23
C THR A 54 -10.25 -3.15 26.63
N PHE A 55 -10.66 -2.47 25.54
CA PHE A 55 -9.87 -1.35 24.99
C PHE A 55 -9.85 -0.14 25.94
N GLU A 56 -10.91 0.08 26.71
CA GLU A 56 -10.98 1.15 27.71
C GLU A 56 -9.95 0.91 28.82
N GLU A 57 -9.91 -0.31 29.38
CA GLU A 57 -8.90 -0.70 30.37
C GLU A 57 -7.48 -0.66 29.80
N ALA A 58 -7.27 -1.10 28.55
CA ALA A 58 -5.97 -0.98 27.89
C ALA A 58 -5.52 0.49 27.76
N ASN A 59 -6.43 1.39 27.39
CA ASN A 59 -6.14 2.82 27.30
C ASN A 59 -5.80 3.40 28.69
N ASP A 60 -6.55 3.05 29.73
CA ASP A 60 -6.31 3.50 31.10
C ASP A 60 -4.97 3.00 31.67
N LEU A 61 -4.60 1.75 31.37
CA LEU A 61 -3.30 1.18 31.74
C LEU A 61 -2.13 1.95 31.10
N ILE A 62 -2.19 2.20 29.78
CA ILE A 62 -1.16 3.00 29.09
C ILE A 62 -1.11 4.42 29.65
N HIS A 63 -2.26 5.06 29.86
CA HIS A 63 -2.30 6.41 30.44
C HIS A 63 -1.69 6.46 31.85
N SER A 64 -1.97 5.47 32.69
CA SER A 64 -1.44 5.40 34.06
C SER A 64 0.06 5.13 34.06
N TYR A 65 0.53 4.22 33.21
CA TYR A 65 1.95 3.90 33.04
C TYR A 65 2.81 5.14 32.78
N TYR A 66 2.39 6.01 31.86
CA TYR A 66 3.13 7.25 31.54
C TYR A 66 2.94 8.36 32.57
N LYS A 67 1.82 8.37 33.31
CA LYS A 67 1.60 9.35 34.39
C LYS A 67 2.48 9.07 35.62
N GLU A 68 2.71 7.79 35.91
CA GLU A 68 3.49 7.34 37.08
C GLU A 68 5.00 7.33 36.79
N ASN A 69 5.41 7.06 35.55
CA ASN A 69 6.80 7.03 35.12
C ASN A 69 7.23 8.38 34.51
N ILE A 70 7.42 9.40 35.35
CA ILE A 70 7.73 10.79 34.94
C ILE A 70 9.13 10.97 34.31
N ALA A 71 9.88 9.89 34.07
CA ALA A 71 11.26 9.93 33.58
C ALA A 71 11.36 10.02 32.04
N HIS A 72 10.42 10.68 31.36
CA HIS A 72 10.49 10.87 29.92
C HIS A 72 11.12 12.22 29.60
N THR A 73 12.29 12.20 28.97
CA THR A 73 12.84 13.36 28.28
C THR A 73 11.89 13.78 27.16
N ASP A 74 11.68 15.08 26.93
CA ASP A 74 10.84 15.64 25.85
C ASP A 74 11.12 15.07 24.43
N THR A 75 12.26 14.39 24.26
CA THR A 75 12.69 13.77 23.01
C THR A 75 12.15 12.36 22.75
N ASP A 76 11.65 11.66 23.78
CA ASP A 76 11.15 10.29 23.63
C ASP A 76 9.65 10.29 23.26
N ARG A 77 9.35 10.00 22.00
CA ARG A 77 7.97 9.92 21.47
C ARG A 77 7.35 8.52 21.60
N THR A 78 7.92 7.63 22.42
CA THR A 78 7.35 6.30 22.70
C THR A 78 5.95 6.41 23.33
N GLU A 79 5.70 7.41 24.19
CA GLU A 79 4.36 7.64 24.77
C GLU A 79 3.31 7.91 23.70
N GLU A 80 3.65 8.71 22.69
CA GLU A 80 2.78 8.95 21.54
C GLU A 80 2.53 7.63 20.80
N ALA A 81 3.58 6.88 20.49
CA ALA A 81 3.48 5.62 19.75
C ALA A 81 2.52 4.65 20.45
N ASP A 82 2.65 4.50 21.77
CA ASP A 82 1.83 3.60 22.57
C ASP A 82 0.37 4.04 22.62
N LYS A 83 0.11 5.30 23.01
CA LYS A 83 -1.26 5.82 23.12
C LYS A 83 -1.97 5.82 21.77
N VAL A 84 -1.29 6.23 20.71
CA VAL A 84 -1.86 6.23 19.36
C VAL A 84 -2.12 4.79 18.90
N SER A 85 -1.26 3.83 19.23
CA SER A 85 -1.48 2.42 18.87
C SER A 85 -2.74 1.85 19.49
N VAL A 86 -3.00 2.09 20.79
CA VAL A 86 -4.26 1.63 21.43
C VAL A 86 -5.48 2.17 20.67
N ARG A 87 -5.44 3.46 20.31
CA ARG A 87 -6.54 4.15 19.64
C ARG A 87 -6.74 3.70 18.20
N ILE A 88 -5.66 3.41 17.47
CA ILE A 88 -5.75 2.79 16.13
C ILE A 88 -6.38 1.41 16.26
N ALA A 89 -5.90 0.57 17.18
CA ALA A 89 -6.42 -0.79 17.35
C ALA A 89 -7.92 -0.77 17.69
N GLN A 90 -8.32 0.09 18.62
CA GLN A 90 -9.72 0.31 18.96
C GLN A 90 -10.57 0.74 17.75
N LEU A 91 -10.14 1.78 17.02
CA LEU A 91 -10.85 2.27 15.83
C LEU A 91 -10.96 1.21 14.72
N LEU A 92 -9.95 0.36 14.56
CA LEU A 92 -9.97 -0.73 13.59
C LEU A 92 -10.86 -1.89 14.04
N SER A 93 -11.08 -2.08 15.34
CA SER A 93 -12.03 -3.06 15.88
C SER A 93 -13.49 -2.57 15.89
N GLU A 94 -13.72 -1.26 15.74
CA GLU A 94 -15.07 -0.70 15.63
C GLU A 94 -15.73 -0.97 14.27
N LYS A 95 -17.01 -1.39 14.27
CA LYS A 95 -17.79 -1.63 13.05
C LYS A 95 -18.39 -0.37 12.43
N SER A 96 -18.51 0.71 13.20
CA SER A 96 -19.05 1.99 12.73
C SER A 96 -18.05 2.70 11.80
N PHE A 97 -18.55 3.18 10.66
CA PHE A 97 -17.81 4.05 9.76
C PHE A 97 -18.77 4.81 8.85
N VAL A 98 -18.45 6.06 8.56
CA VAL A 98 -19.17 6.87 7.56
C VAL A 98 -18.14 7.44 6.61
N PHE A 99 -18.30 7.21 5.30
CA PHE A 99 -17.46 7.85 4.30
C PHE A 99 -17.77 9.35 4.22
N SER A 100 -17.02 10.16 4.97
CA SER A 100 -17.19 11.63 5.00
C SER A 100 -15.94 12.37 5.47
N PRO A 101 -15.78 13.66 5.09
CA PRO A 101 -14.75 14.54 5.63
C PRO A 101 -14.77 14.64 7.17
N ALA A 102 -15.96 14.63 7.77
CA ALA A 102 -16.13 14.68 9.22
C ALA A 102 -15.57 13.42 9.90
N GLN A 103 -15.79 12.23 9.30
CA GLN A 103 -15.21 10.99 9.81
C GLN A 103 -13.68 11.00 9.74
N TYR A 104 -13.11 11.51 8.64
CA TYR A 104 -11.65 11.62 8.49
C TYR A 104 -11.03 12.52 9.58
N ILE A 105 -11.65 13.68 9.83
CA ILE A 105 -11.23 14.60 10.90
C ILE A 105 -11.44 13.99 12.29
N SER A 106 -12.55 13.28 12.51
CA SER A 106 -12.83 12.58 13.76
C SER A 106 -11.80 11.50 14.07
N ILE A 107 -11.39 10.71 13.08
CA ILE A 107 -10.30 9.73 13.22
C ILE A 107 -9.05 10.42 13.73
N HIS A 108 -8.59 11.49 13.06
CA HIS A 108 -7.42 12.23 13.53
C HIS A 108 -7.61 12.81 14.95
N SER A 109 -8.79 13.36 15.26
CA SER A 109 -9.09 13.88 16.60
C SER A 109 -8.95 12.81 17.67
N GLN A 110 -9.48 11.61 17.42
CA GLN A 110 -9.42 10.49 18.36
C GLN A 110 -8.00 9.96 18.52
N LEU A 111 -7.28 9.73 17.42
CA LEU A 111 -5.92 9.21 17.44
C LEU A 111 -4.99 10.09 18.28
N PHE A 112 -5.07 11.41 18.10
CA PHE A 112 -4.10 12.35 18.66
C PHE A 112 -4.61 13.18 19.83
N ARG A 113 -5.79 12.85 20.39
CA ARG A 113 -6.33 13.54 21.58
C ARG A 113 -5.33 13.54 22.72
N ASP A 114 -5.10 14.69 23.34
CA ASP A 114 -4.14 14.88 24.43
C ASP A 114 -2.67 14.58 24.08
N ILE A 115 -2.37 14.27 22.81
CA ILE A 115 -1.01 14.22 22.24
C ILE A 115 -0.74 15.55 21.54
N TYR A 116 -1.65 15.97 20.67
CA TYR A 116 -1.55 17.24 19.94
C TYR A 116 -2.65 18.20 20.37
N LYS A 117 -2.27 19.45 20.71
CA LYS A 117 -3.23 20.54 20.97
C LYS A 117 -4.15 20.86 19.77
N HIS A 118 -3.75 20.41 18.58
CA HIS A 118 -4.46 20.59 17.32
C HIS A 118 -5.10 19.29 16.80
N ALA A 119 -5.28 18.27 17.64
CA ALA A 119 -5.93 17.03 17.23
C ALA A 119 -7.32 17.28 16.63
N GLY A 120 -7.50 16.92 15.35
CA GLY A 120 -8.74 17.11 14.60
C GLY A 120 -8.94 18.53 14.06
N LYS A 121 -7.93 19.40 14.15
CA LYS A 121 -7.97 20.74 13.56
C LYS A 121 -7.31 20.73 12.19
N ILE A 122 -8.00 21.31 11.22
CA ILE A 122 -7.44 21.63 9.91
C ILE A 122 -6.37 22.71 10.13
N ARG A 123 -5.19 22.55 9.54
CA ARG A 123 -4.11 23.55 9.66
C ARG A 123 -4.49 24.84 8.93
N ASP A 124 -4.00 25.96 9.42
CA ASP A 124 -4.23 27.31 8.89
C ASP A 124 -2.97 27.92 8.24
N TYR A 125 -1.92 27.12 8.04
CA TYR A 125 -0.67 27.51 7.41
C TYR A 125 -0.21 26.50 6.36
N ASN A 126 0.59 26.96 5.41
CA ASN A 126 1.18 26.12 4.37
C ASN A 126 2.37 25.34 4.92
N ILE A 127 2.59 24.14 4.39
CA ILE A 127 3.67 23.25 4.81
C ILE A 127 4.60 22.92 3.65
N THR A 128 5.82 22.57 4.01
CA THR A 128 6.82 21.98 3.13
C THR A 128 7.52 20.92 3.95
N LYS A 129 7.68 19.72 3.39
CA LYS A 129 8.36 18.60 4.05
C LYS A 129 9.44 18.06 3.13
N ASN A 130 10.64 17.85 3.68
CA ASN A 130 11.73 17.23 2.94
C ASN A 130 11.47 15.74 2.83
N GLU A 131 11.52 15.24 1.61
CA GLU A 131 11.19 13.86 1.29
C GLU A 131 12.43 13.08 0.91
N TRP A 132 12.78 12.04 1.70
CA TRP A 132 13.97 11.22 1.44
C TRP A 132 13.93 10.61 0.03
N VAL A 133 12.79 10.04 -0.37
CA VAL A 133 12.62 9.45 -1.72
C VAL A 133 12.76 10.47 -2.86
N LEU A 134 12.74 11.78 -2.56
CA LEU A 134 12.84 12.86 -3.53
C LEU A 134 14.17 13.65 -3.44
N ASP A 135 15.21 13.09 -2.82
CA ASP A 135 16.49 13.79 -2.58
C ASP A 135 16.31 15.11 -1.79
N GLY A 136 15.39 15.10 -0.82
CA GLY A 136 15.09 16.26 0.02
C GLY A 136 14.17 17.30 -0.62
N ASP A 137 13.67 17.06 -1.85
CA ASP A 137 12.61 17.85 -2.46
C ASP A 137 11.26 17.63 -1.75
N THR A 138 10.20 18.32 -2.17
CA THR A 138 8.90 18.30 -1.49
C THR A 138 7.74 18.05 -2.45
N VAL A 139 6.67 17.46 -1.92
CA VAL A 139 5.37 17.39 -2.60
C VAL A 139 4.67 18.74 -2.47
N MET A 140 3.91 19.12 -3.50
CA MET A 140 3.01 20.27 -3.41
C MET A 140 1.77 19.89 -2.61
N TYR A 141 1.74 20.30 -1.34
CA TYR A 141 0.59 20.07 -0.45
C TYR A 141 -0.53 21.10 -0.65
N GLY A 142 -1.73 20.78 -0.16
CA GLY A 142 -2.89 21.66 -0.22
C GLY A 142 -2.66 23.04 0.42
N GLY A 143 -3.12 24.10 -0.23
CA GLY A 143 -3.05 25.47 0.29
C GLY A 143 -3.98 25.66 1.49
N ALA A 144 -3.48 26.26 2.57
CA ALA A 144 -4.18 26.37 3.84
C ALA A 144 -5.58 26.99 3.76
N LEU A 145 -5.77 27.96 2.86
CA LEU A 145 -7.04 28.66 2.67
C LEU A 145 -8.14 27.77 2.07
N ASP A 146 -7.75 26.74 1.32
CA ASP A 146 -8.68 25.93 0.52
C ASP A 146 -8.85 24.51 1.05
N LEU A 147 -8.09 24.12 2.07
CA LEU A 147 -8.02 22.74 2.57
C LEU A 147 -9.37 22.08 2.81
N ARG A 148 -10.31 22.81 3.43
CA ARG A 148 -11.63 22.27 3.69
C ARG A 148 -12.40 22.01 2.40
N ALA A 149 -12.36 22.98 1.47
CA ALA A 149 -13.02 22.87 0.18
C ALA A 149 -12.39 21.75 -0.67
N THR A 150 -11.06 21.62 -0.68
CA THR A 150 -10.35 20.52 -1.36
C THR A 150 -10.75 19.16 -0.78
N LEU A 151 -10.81 19.02 0.54
CA LEU A 151 -11.24 17.78 1.19
C LEU A 151 -12.68 17.43 0.82
N ASP A 152 -13.60 18.39 0.91
CA ASP A 152 -15.00 18.17 0.57
C ASP A 152 -15.17 17.80 -0.92
N TYR A 153 -14.39 18.42 -1.82
CA TYR A 153 -14.37 18.10 -3.25
C TYR A 153 -13.87 16.67 -3.52
N ASP A 154 -12.71 16.28 -3.00
CA ASP A 154 -12.14 14.94 -3.25
C ASP A 154 -13.06 13.82 -2.72
N PHE A 155 -13.69 14.02 -1.55
CA PHE A 155 -14.70 13.10 -1.04
C PHE A 155 -15.95 13.06 -1.91
N SER A 156 -16.39 14.18 -2.50
CA SER A 156 -17.54 14.19 -3.41
C SER A 156 -17.26 13.40 -4.68
N VAL A 157 -16.06 13.56 -5.27
CA VAL A 157 -15.62 12.83 -6.46
C VAL A 157 -15.61 11.32 -6.19
N GLU A 158 -15.04 10.89 -5.07
CA GLU A 158 -15.01 9.47 -4.72
C GLU A 158 -16.41 8.91 -4.45
N LYS A 159 -17.29 9.68 -3.82
CA LYS A 159 -18.67 9.26 -3.53
C LYS A 159 -19.51 9.08 -4.79
N GLU A 160 -19.23 9.86 -5.83
CA GLU A 160 -19.90 9.74 -7.14
C GLU A 160 -19.29 8.65 -8.03
N PHE A 161 -18.09 8.17 -7.69
CA PHE A 161 -17.42 7.13 -8.46
C PHE A 161 -18.16 5.77 -8.35
N SER A 162 -18.26 5.08 -9.49
CA SER A 162 -18.91 3.77 -9.56
C SER A 162 -17.89 2.67 -9.85
N TYR A 163 -17.72 1.77 -8.90
CA TYR A 163 -16.90 0.56 -9.04
C TYR A 163 -17.54 -0.53 -9.93
N LYS A 164 -18.76 -0.32 -10.43
CA LYS A 164 -19.52 -1.32 -11.18
C LYS A 164 -18.87 -1.61 -12.53
N ASN A 165 -18.71 -2.91 -12.84
CA ASN A 165 -18.15 -3.43 -14.10
C ASN A 165 -16.66 -3.10 -14.34
N LEU A 166 -15.93 -2.64 -13.33
CA LEU A 166 -14.49 -2.44 -13.43
C LEU A 166 -13.72 -3.74 -13.20
N GLY A 167 -12.60 -3.90 -13.91
CA GLY A 167 -11.62 -4.91 -13.61
C GLY A 167 -10.84 -4.59 -12.33
N VAL A 168 -10.28 -5.62 -11.68
CA VAL A 168 -9.50 -5.47 -10.45
C VAL A 168 -8.35 -4.46 -10.58
N GLU A 169 -7.67 -4.44 -11.73
CA GLU A 169 -6.61 -3.48 -12.04
C GLU A 169 -7.10 -2.02 -11.99
N GLU A 170 -8.27 -1.75 -12.57
CA GLU A 170 -8.87 -0.42 -12.61
C GLU A 170 -9.30 0.02 -11.21
N ILE A 171 -9.84 -0.91 -10.42
CA ILE A 171 -10.22 -0.68 -9.02
C ILE A 171 -8.98 -0.32 -8.19
N ILE A 172 -7.90 -1.10 -8.30
CA ILE A 172 -6.66 -0.87 -7.55
C ILE A 172 -6.04 0.47 -7.91
N LYS A 173 -5.95 0.79 -9.21
CA LYS A 173 -5.43 2.07 -9.69
C LYS A 173 -6.26 3.26 -9.22
N HIS A 174 -7.59 3.12 -9.24
CA HIS A 174 -8.50 4.15 -8.74
C HIS A 174 -8.33 4.37 -7.23
N LEU A 175 -8.32 3.29 -6.44
CA LEU A 175 -8.07 3.34 -5.00
C LEU A 175 -6.71 3.96 -4.66
N ALA A 176 -5.65 3.61 -5.40
CA ALA A 176 -4.32 4.21 -5.26
C ALA A 176 -4.35 5.73 -5.50
N THR A 177 -5.07 6.16 -6.54
CA THR A 177 -5.23 7.59 -6.88
C THR A 177 -6.04 8.32 -5.81
N PHE A 178 -7.13 7.72 -5.33
CA PHE A 178 -7.97 8.32 -4.30
C PHE A 178 -7.19 8.56 -3.00
N VAL A 179 -6.52 7.51 -2.49
CA VAL A 179 -5.78 7.61 -1.22
C VAL A 179 -4.57 8.53 -1.35
N SER A 180 -3.90 8.57 -2.50
CA SER A 180 -2.77 9.47 -2.73
C SER A 180 -3.22 10.93 -2.73
N ARG A 181 -4.33 11.27 -3.40
CA ARG A 181 -4.88 12.63 -3.42
C ARG A 181 -5.36 13.07 -2.04
N LEU A 182 -6.10 12.21 -1.34
CA LEU A 182 -6.51 12.48 0.05
C LEU A 182 -5.31 12.80 0.95
N TRP A 183 -4.22 12.03 0.82
CA TRP A 183 -2.99 12.29 1.55
C TRP A 183 -2.30 13.60 1.13
N GLN A 184 -2.29 13.92 -0.17
CA GLN A 184 -1.66 15.14 -0.71
C GLN A 184 -2.28 16.44 -0.18
N ILE A 185 -3.59 16.43 0.13
CA ILE A 185 -4.24 17.56 0.83
C ILE A 185 -3.45 17.89 2.11
N HIS A 186 -3.00 16.83 2.81
CA HIS A 186 -2.17 16.89 4.01
C HIS A 186 -2.75 17.90 5.01
N ILE A 187 -4.01 17.67 5.37
CA ILE A 187 -4.89 18.66 5.98
C ILE A 187 -4.56 19.01 7.44
N PHE A 188 -3.86 18.11 8.13
CA PHE A 188 -3.47 18.31 9.53
C PHE A 188 -2.01 18.79 9.62
N SER A 189 -1.64 19.38 10.75
CA SER A 189 -0.24 19.77 11.01
C SER A 189 0.69 18.56 11.09
N GLU A 190 0.30 17.51 11.82
CA GLU A 190 1.02 16.25 11.96
C GLU A 190 0.05 15.06 11.90
N GLY A 191 0.56 13.83 11.81
CA GLY A 191 -0.28 12.62 11.89
C GLY A 191 -1.10 12.27 10.63
N ASN A 192 -0.93 12.99 9.52
CA ASN A 192 -1.70 12.77 8.28
C ASN A 192 -1.63 11.33 7.77
N THR A 193 -0.44 10.75 7.67
CA THR A 193 -0.27 9.40 7.12
C THR A 193 -0.96 8.32 7.96
N ARG A 194 -0.84 8.38 9.30
CA ARG A 194 -1.52 7.44 10.21
C ARG A 194 -3.04 7.60 10.13
N ALA A 195 -3.55 8.83 10.11
CA ALA A 195 -4.98 9.09 9.94
C ALA A 195 -5.50 8.59 8.58
N THR A 196 -4.75 8.81 7.49
CA THR A 196 -5.09 8.31 6.14
C THR A 196 -5.10 6.79 6.10
N ALA A 197 -4.12 6.11 6.69
CA ALA A 197 -4.09 4.65 6.73
C ALA A 197 -5.32 4.09 7.46
N VAL A 198 -5.63 4.58 8.67
CA VAL A 198 -6.81 4.13 9.42
C VAL A 198 -8.11 4.39 8.66
N PHE A 199 -8.27 5.60 8.12
CA PHE A 199 -9.44 5.92 7.31
C PHE A 199 -9.59 4.99 6.11
N PHE A 200 -8.48 4.75 5.39
CA PHE A 200 -8.48 3.96 4.17
C PHE A 200 -8.77 2.48 4.44
N ILE A 201 -8.20 1.89 5.51
CA ILE A 201 -8.55 0.53 5.94
C ILE A 201 -10.05 0.41 6.21
N LYS A 202 -10.64 1.37 6.95
CA LYS A 202 -12.07 1.35 7.25
C LYS A 202 -12.92 1.56 5.99
N TYR A 203 -12.47 2.42 5.07
CA TYR A 203 -13.13 2.64 3.79
C TYR A 203 -13.12 1.39 2.92
N LEU A 204 -11.98 0.72 2.74
CA LEU A 204 -11.84 -0.52 1.99
C LEU A 204 -12.78 -1.62 2.53
N ARG A 205 -12.93 -1.72 3.85
CA ARG A 205 -13.88 -2.65 4.48
C ARG A 205 -15.34 -2.34 4.11
N THR A 206 -15.71 -1.07 3.94
CA THR A 206 -17.06 -0.71 3.45
C THR A 206 -17.31 -1.09 1.99
N LEU A 207 -16.25 -1.21 1.20
CA LEU A 207 -16.31 -1.75 -0.17
C LEU A 207 -16.33 -3.28 -0.21
N GLY A 208 -16.26 -3.95 0.95
CA GLY A 208 -16.33 -5.41 1.07
C GLY A 208 -14.97 -6.12 1.02
N PHE A 209 -13.85 -5.39 1.04
CA PHE A 209 -12.53 -6.02 1.11
C PHE A 209 -12.22 -6.50 2.54
N ASP A 210 -11.68 -7.72 2.63
CA ASP A 210 -11.15 -8.27 3.88
C ASP A 210 -9.71 -7.78 4.10
N VAL A 211 -9.58 -6.62 4.74
CA VAL A 211 -8.30 -6.01 5.08
C VAL A 211 -7.85 -6.53 6.45
N THR A 212 -7.34 -7.77 6.49
CA THR A 212 -6.91 -8.46 7.72
C THR A 212 -5.51 -9.09 7.66
N ASN A 213 -4.68 -8.71 6.67
CA ASN A 213 -3.28 -9.15 6.56
C ASN A 213 -2.26 -8.12 7.12
N ASP A 214 -1.03 -8.54 7.33
CA ASP A 214 0.06 -7.76 7.94
C ASP A 214 0.64 -6.60 7.09
N ILE A 215 0.17 -6.40 5.85
CA ILE A 215 0.80 -5.50 4.88
C ILE A 215 0.95 -4.07 5.40
N PHE A 216 -0.04 -3.49 6.06
CA PHE A 216 0.07 -2.14 6.65
C PHE A 216 1.08 -2.06 7.78
N ALA A 217 1.19 -3.11 8.60
CA ALA A 217 2.06 -3.12 9.75
C ALA A 217 3.53 -3.24 9.35
N GLU A 218 3.82 -4.17 8.44
CA GLU A 218 5.18 -4.47 8.01
C GLU A 218 5.73 -3.44 7.02
N ASN A 219 4.84 -2.78 6.26
CA ASN A 219 5.23 -1.93 5.14
C ASN A 219 4.73 -0.49 5.28
N ALA A 220 4.53 -0.01 6.52
CA ALA A 220 4.03 1.34 6.79
C ALA A 220 4.90 2.45 6.17
N TRP A 221 6.24 2.30 6.23
CA TRP A 221 7.16 3.25 5.59
C TRP A 221 7.10 3.20 4.06
N TYR A 222 6.90 2.00 3.50
CA TYR A 222 6.69 1.83 2.06
C TYR A 222 5.41 2.54 1.62
N PHE A 223 4.28 2.31 2.31
CA PHE A 223 3.01 2.97 2.03
C PHE A 223 3.18 4.49 2.02
N ARG A 224 3.85 5.05 3.04
CA ARG A 224 4.15 6.48 3.14
C ARG A 224 4.96 7.00 1.95
N ASN A 225 6.01 6.30 1.55
CA ASN A 225 6.86 6.71 0.42
C ASN A 225 6.15 6.55 -0.93
N ALA A 226 5.27 5.56 -1.06
CA ALA A 226 4.46 5.36 -2.24
C ALA A 226 3.44 6.51 -2.41
N LEU A 227 2.84 7.01 -1.32
CA LEU A 227 2.01 8.22 -1.33
C LEU A 227 2.78 9.46 -1.81
N VAL A 228 4.05 9.61 -1.41
CA VAL A 228 4.91 10.70 -1.90
C VAL A 228 5.16 10.59 -3.40
N ARG A 229 5.53 9.40 -3.89
CA ARG A 229 5.81 9.16 -5.31
C ARG A 229 4.58 9.30 -6.21
N ALA A 230 3.39 9.01 -5.68
CA ALA A 230 2.13 9.19 -6.38
C ALA A 230 1.72 10.67 -6.54
N ASN A 231 2.42 11.61 -5.90
CA ASN A 231 2.05 13.03 -5.87
C ASN A 231 3.21 13.98 -6.24
N TYR A 232 4.30 13.48 -6.81
CA TYR A 232 5.47 14.29 -7.15
C TYR A 232 5.81 14.23 -8.64
N THR A 233 5.82 15.40 -9.27
CA THR A 233 6.28 15.60 -10.66
C THR A 233 7.36 16.67 -10.70
N ASN A 234 8.47 16.38 -11.38
CA ASN A 234 9.51 17.34 -11.69
C ASN A 234 10.00 17.12 -13.13
N LEU A 235 9.40 17.86 -14.06
CA LEU A 235 9.67 17.73 -15.49
C LEU A 235 11.13 18.05 -15.86
N LYS A 236 11.79 18.95 -15.11
CA LYS A 236 13.22 19.27 -15.35
C LYS A 236 14.13 18.09 -15.00
N LYS A 237 13.76 17.30 -14.00
CA LYS A 237 14.46 16.07 -13.61
C LYS A 237 13.94 14.82 -14.33
N GLY A 238 12.95 14.96 -15.24
CA GLY A 238 12.31 13.82 -15.91
C GLY A 238 11.51 12.91 -14.97
N VAL A 239 11.11 13.42 -13.80
CA VAL A 239 10.35 12.65 -12.80
C VAL A 239 8.86 12.95 -13.00
N HIS A 240 8.06 11.89 -13.08
CA HIS A 240 6.61 11.95 -13.15
C HIS A 240 6.01 11.26 -11.93
N GLU A 241 4.85 11.73 -11.50
CA GLU A 241 4.06 11.04 -10.49
C GLU A 241 3.68 9.64 -10.99
N THR A 242 3.64 8.67 -10.08
CA THR A 242 3.26 7.30 -10.40
C THR A 242 2.58 6.62 -9.22
N THR A 243 1.45 5.97 -9.49
CA THR A 243 0.73 5.14 -8.53
C THR A 243 1.26 3.71 -8.45
N GLU A 244 2.16 3.29 -9.33
CA GLU A 244 2.61 1.90 -9.47
C GLU A 244 3.04 1.27 -8.13
N TYR A 245 3.75 2.02 -7.28
CA TYR A 245 4.17 1.53 -5.96
C TYR A 245 2.98 1.34 -5.01
N LEU A 246 2.01 2.26 -5.00
CA LEU A 246 0.77 2.08 -4.24
C LEU A 246 -0.06 0.93 -4.78
N GLU A 247 -0.06 0.72 -6.09
CA GLU A 247 -0.73 -0.42 -6.71
C GLU A 247 -0.11 -1.74 -6.25
N LEU A 248 1.23 -1.88 -6.24
CA LEU A 248 1.91 -3.07 -5.70
C LEU A 248 1.53 -3.33 -4.23
N PHE A 249 1.51 -2.28 -3.41
CA PHE A 249 1.08 -2.36 -2.02
C PHE A 249 -0.38 -2.85 -1.92
N LEU A 250 -1.28 -2.27 -2.71
CA LEU A 250 -2.70 -2.62 -2.73
C LEU A 250 -2.96 -4.02 -3.27
N ARG A 251 -2.17 -4.51 -4.23
CA ARG A 251 -2.26 -5.89 -4.72
C ARG A 251 -1.91 -6.89 -3.63
N ASN A 252 -0.84 -6.64 -2.89
CA ASN A 252 -0.50 -7.49 -1.75
C ASN A 252 -1.61 -7.45 -0.70
N LEU A 253 -2.11 -6.25 -0.39
CA LEU A 253 -3.17 -6.03 0.59
C LEU A 253 -4.50 -6.70 0.21
N LEU A 254 -4.97 -6.51 -1.03
CA LEU A 254 -6.34 -6.87 -1.44
C LEU A 254 -6.41 -8.22 -2.16
N LEU A 255 -5.33 -8.65 -2.81
CA LEU A 255 -5.29 -9.86 -3.62
C LEU A 255 -4.40 -10.95 -3.01
N GLY A 256 -3.67 -10.65 -1.92
CA GLY A 256 -2.72 -11.59 -1.31
C GLY A 256 -1.52 -11.91 -2.20
N GLU A 257 -1.19 -11.00 -3.12
CA GLU A 257 0.02 -11.12 -3.92
C GLU A 257 1.29 -10.89 -3.09
N ASN A 258 2.44 -11.34 -3.62
CA ASN A 258 3.74 -11.25 -2.94
C ASN A 258 4.70 -10.34 -3.70
N ASN A 259 4.23 -9.16 -4.12
CA ASN A 259 5.07 -8.19 -4.82
C ASN A 259 6.15 -7.63 -3.86
N PRO A 260 7.42 -7.49 -4.29
CA PRO A 260 8.46 -6.91 -3.45
C PRO A 260 8.19 -5.44 -3.12
N LEU A 261 8.12 -5.10 -1.83
CA LEU A 261 7.90 -3.73 -1.36
C LEU A 261 9.20 -3.12 -0.82
N LYS A 262 10.02 -2.53 -1.70
CA LYS A 262 11.33 -1.97 -1.32
C LYS A 262 11.34 -0.44 -1.41
N ASN A 263 11.59 0.24 -0.29
CA ASN A 263 11.66 1.71 -0.22
C ASN A 263 12.67 2.33 -1.19
N ARG A 264 13.82 1.69 -1.40
CA ARG A 264 14.88 2.17 -2.32
C ARG A 264 14.43 2.26 -3.78
N ASP A 265 13.49 1.41 -4.19
CA ASP A 265 13.01 1.35 -5.58
C ASP A 265 12.15 2.59 -5.90
N MET A 266 11.63 3.26 -4.87
CA MET A 266 10.90 4.54 -4.95
C MET A 266 11.80 5.76 -4.90
N HIS A 267 13.11 5.62 -4.73
CA HIS A 267 13.99 6.78 -4.66
C HIS A 267 14.27 7.34 -6.07
N ILE A 268 14.09 8.65 -6.28
CA ILE A 268 14.23 9.26 -7.62
C ILE A 268 15.64 9.11 -8.21
N SER A 269 16.68 9.06 -7.37
CA SER A 269 18.04 8.80 -7.83
C SER A 269 18.24 7.37 -8.37
N CYS A 270 17.59 6.34 -7.80
CA CYS A 270 17.68 4.97 -8.33
C CYS A 270 17.05 4.90 -9.73
N SER A 271 16.01 5.68 -10.00
CA SER A 271 15.44 5.82 -11.34
C SER A 271 16.37 6.54 -12.33
N LEU A 272 17.33 7.35 -11.85
CA LEU A 272 18.18 8.23 -12.67
C LEU A 272 19.63 7.76 -12.83
N SER A 273 20.20 6.96 -11.91
CA SER A 273 21.66 6.82 -11.78
C SER A 273 22.24 5.41 -11.99
N SER A 274 21.55 4.42 -12.56
CA SER A 274 22.18 3.12 -12.90
C SER A 274 21.37 2.25 -13.88
N PRO A 275 22.01 1.60 -14.87
CA PRO A 275 21.42 0.46 -15.59
C PRO A 275 21.05 -0.71 -14.66
N LYS A 276 21.59 -0.75 -13.44
CA LYS A 276 21.32 -1.78 -12.42
C LYS A 276 20.03 -1.58 -11.60
N CYS A 277 19.52 -0.35 -11.45
CA CYS A 277 18.13 -0.15 -11.00
C CYS A 277 17.14 -0.39 -12.16
N ASN A 278 17.66 -0.42 -13.39
CA ASN A 278 17.01 -0.92 -14.59
C ASN A 278 17.34 -2.40 -14.89
N GLU A 279 17.78 -3.20 -13.91
CA GLU A 279 17.26 -4.56 -13.78
C GLU A 279 15.80 -4.47 -13.30
N ARG A 280 15.01 -3.68 -14.05
CA ARG A 280 13.61 -3.95 -14.23
C ARG A 280 13.61 -5.41 -14.66
N ASN A 281 12.82 -6.22 -13.97
CA ASN A 281 12.22 -7.34 -14.67
C ASN A 281 11.60 -6.74 -15.95
N GLU A 282 12.28 -6.88 -17.08
CA GLU A 282 11.70 -6.79 -18.43
C GLU A 282 10.73 -7.97 -18.66
N ASN A 283 9.97 -8.33 -17.61
CA ASN A 283 8.94 -9.36 -17.61
C ASN A 283 7.57 -8.83 -17.15
N CYS A 284 7.36 -7.51 -17.06
CA CYS A 284 6.03 -6.94 -16.83
C CYS A 284 5.74 -5.73 -17.73
N THR A 285 5.85 -5.93 -19.04
CA THR A 285 4.93 -5.40 -20.09
C THR A 285 5.49 -5.82 -21.44
N LEU A 286 5.52 -7.13 -21.69
CA LEU A 286 5.50 -7.58 -23.08
C LEU A 286 4.21 -7.00 -23.66
N ASN A 287 4.32 -6.17 -24.69
CA ASN A 287 3.19 -5.61 -25.42
C ASN A 287 2.52 -6.75 -26.23
N CYS A 288 1.98 -7.74 -25.50
CA CYS A 288 1.52 -9.03 -25.95
C CYS A 288 0.09 -9.25 -25.47
N THR A 289 -0.74 -9.74 -26.36
CA THR A 289 -2.08 -10.23 -26.03
C THR A 289 -2.00 -11.47 -25.13
N LEU A 290 -3.11 -11.82 -24.48
CA LEU A 290 -3.20 -13.03 -23.64
C LEU A 290 -2.88 -14.31 -24.44
N ASP A 291 -3.32 -14.36 -25.70
CA ASP A 291 -3.01 -15.47 -26.61
C ASP A 291 -1.51 -15.52 -26.96
N GLU A 292 -0.86 -14.37 -27.16
CA GLU A 292 0.60 -14.27 -27.37
C GLU A 292 1.41 -14.72 -26.16
N THR A 293 0.98 -14.34 -24.95
CA THR A 293 1.63 -14.71 -23.68
C THR A 293 1.51 -16.22 -23.43
N THR A 294 0.35 -16.81 -23.72
CA THR A 294 0.14 -18.25 -23.59
C THR A 294 1.03 -19.05 -24.54
N VAL A 295 1.18 -18.60 -25.79
CA VAL A 295 2.08 -19.23 -26.77
C VAL A 295 3.54 -19.07 -26.36
N LEU A 296 3.95 -17.92 -25.83
CA LEU A 296 5.31 -17.70 -25.30
C LEU A 296 5.64 -18.67 -24.17
N ASN A 297 4.73 -18.87 -23.22
CA ASN A 297 4.93 -19.81 -22.10
C ASN A 297 5.07 -21.26 -22.58
N LEU A 298 4.27 -21.67 -23.58
CA LEU A 298 4.38 -23.01 -24.18
C LEU A 298 5.73 -23.19 -24.91
N LEU A 299 6.19 -22.17 -25.62
CA LEU A 299 7.49 -22.23 -26.31
C LEU A 299 8.67 -22.12 -25.34
N LYS A 300 8.49 -21.50 -24.17
CA LYS A 300 9.48 -21.46 -23.08
C LYS A 300 9.63 -22.84 -22.42
N SER A 301 8.54 -23.60 -22.27
CA SER A 301 8.58 -24.95 -21.71
C SER A 301 9.07 -26.00 -22.70
N ASP A 302 8.68 -25.91 -23.98
CA ASP A 302 9.19 -26.76 -25.06
C ASP A 302 9.23 -26.01 -26.41
N GLY A 303 10.42 -25.50 -26.76
CA GLY A 303 10.65 -24.79 -28.03
C GLY A 303 10.50 -25.65 -29.29
N LYS A 304 10.34 -26.97 -29.17
CA LYS A 304 10.13 -27.89 -30.29
C LYS A 304 8.65 -28.18 -30.57
N LEU A 305 7.73 -27.59 -29.82
CA LEU A 305 6.30 -27.75 -30.06
C LEU A 305 5.92 -27.36 -31.49
N THR A 306 5.09 -28.20 -32.12
CA THR A 306 4.53 -27.92 -33.44
C THR A 306 3.35 -26.95 -33.31
N GLN A 307 3.08 -26.17 -34.36
CA GLN A 307 1.92 -25.26 -34.38
C GLN A 307 0.61 -26.00 -34.09
N LYS A 308 0.48 -27.26 -34.54
CA LYS A 308 -0.64 -28.14 -34.23
C LYS A 308 -0.80 -28.42 -32.74
N LYS A 309 0.26 -28.80 -32.04
CA LYS A 309 0.20 -29.06 -30.59
C LYS A 309 -0.14 -27.80 -29.80
N ILE A 310 0.45 -26.66 -30.17
CA ILE A 310 0.14 -25.37 -29.54
C ILE A 310 -1.34 -25.03 -29.74
N ALA A 311 -1.86 -25.21 -30.95
CA ALA A 311 -3.26 -24.95 -31.29
C ALA A 311 -4.23 -25.81 -30.46
N GLU A 312 -3.91 -27.10 -30.28
CA GLU A 312 -4.65 -28.03 -29.42
C GLU A 312 -4.61 -27.56 -27.95
N SER A 313 -3.44 -27.17 -27.43
CA SER A 313 -3.28 -26.70 -26.04
C SER A 313 -4.04 -25.42 -25.74
N ILE A 314 -4.08 -24.46 -26.68
CA ILE A 314 -4.76 -23.17 -26.47
C ILE A 314 -6.21 -23.15 -27.00
N LYS A 315 -6.71 -24.27 -27.53
CA LYS A 315 -8.05 -24.42 -28.16
C LYS A 315 -8.32 -23.39 -29.26
N LYS A 316 -7.33 -23.17 -30.16
CA LYS A 316 -7.44 -22.26 -31.32
C LYS A 316 -7.08 -22.98 -32.62
N SER A 317 -7.25 -22.31 -33.76
CA SER A 317 -6.82 -22.85 -35.06
C SER A 317 -5.30 -22.75 -35.27
N GLU A 318 -4.72 -23.65 -36.05
CA GLU A 318 -3.30 -23.57 -36.44
C GLU A 318 -2.96 -22.26 -37.18
N ARG A 319 -3.93 -21.69 -37.93
CA ARG A 319 -3.80 -20.39 -38.59
C ARG A 319 -3.63 -19.25 -37.59
N THR A 320 -4.38 -19.30 -36.48
CA THR A 320 -4.27 -18.32 -35.38
C THR A 320 -2.89 -18.42 -34.73
N VAL A 321 -2.42 -19.63 -34.42
CA VAL A 321 -1.08 -19.86 -33.86
C VAL A 321 0.02 -19.35 -34.79
N LYS A 322 -0.10 -19.60 -36.10
CA LYS A 322 0.86 -19.09 -37.09
C LYS A 322 0.94 -17.56 -37.08
N THR A 323 -0.21 -16.89 -36.97
CA THR A 323 -0.30 -15.42 -36.90
C THR A 323 0.36 -14.90 -35.62
N ILE A 324 0.10 -15.57 -34.48
CA ILE A 324 0.70 -15.25 -33.19
C ILE A 324 2.22 -15.42 -33.24
N THR A 325 2.73 -16.55 -33.75
CA THR A 325 4.19 -16.79 -33.84
C THR A 325 4.89 -15.76 -34.74
N ALA A 326 4.26 -15.33 -35.83
CA ALA A 326 4.81 -14.29 -36.70
C ALA A 326 4.82 -12.91 -36.03
N SER A 327 3.78 -12.59 -35.24
CA SER A 327 3.72 -11.38 -34.42
C SER A 327 4.82 -11.36 -33.35
N LEU A 328 4.99 -12.48 -32.62
CA LEU A 328 6.03 -12.65 -31.60
C LEU A 328 7.45 -12.54 -32.16
N GLU A 329 7.69 -13.13 -33.35
CA GLU A 329 8.97 -13.02 -34.05
C GLU A 329 9.25 -11.58 -34.50
N LYS A 330 8.23 -10.88 -35.04
CA LYS A 330 8.33 -9.46 -35.40
C LYS A 330 8.62 -8.56 -34.19
N LYS A 331 8.09 -8.92 -33.01
CA LYS A 331 8.34 -8.25 -31.73
C LYS A 331 9.72 -8.61 -31.13
N GLY A 332 10.48 -9.51 -31.76
CA GLY A 332 11.78 -9.96 -31.28
C GLY A 332 11.73 -10.93 -30.10
N LEU A 333 10.54 -11.39 -29.71
CA LEU A 333 10.32 -12.19 -28.49
C LEU A 333 10.64 -13.67 -28.68
N ILE A 334 10.63 -14.14 -29.93
CA ILE A 334 11.07 -15.49 -30.30
C ILE A 334 11.92 -15.43 -31.57
N THR A 335 12.86 -16.36 -31.70
CA THR A 335 13.66 -16.55 -32.92
C THR A 335 13.63 -18.03 -33.32
N ARG A 336 13.46 -18.31 -34.61
CA ARG A 336 13.62 -19.68 -35.13
C ARG A 336 15.10 -20.04 -35.27
N VAL A 337 15.53 -21.09 -34.58
CA VAL A 337 16.89 -21.63 -34.66
C VAL A 337 16.88 -22.90 -35.54
N ASN A 338 17.81 -23.00 -36.49
CA ASN A 338 17.97 -24.05 -37.52
C ASN A 338 16.91 -24.07 -38.64
N GLY A 339 17.16 -24.88 -39.67
CA GLY A 339 16.33 -24.98 -40.90
C GLY A 339 14.93 -25.56 -40.70
N LYS A 340 14.05 -25.38 -41.69
CA LYS A 340 12.60 -25.68 -41.63
C LYS A 340 12.24 -27.09 -41.10
N ARG A 341 13.09 -28.09 -41.32
CA ARG A 341 12.81 -29.50 -40.98
C ARG A 341 13.22 -29.91 -39.56
N PHE A 342 14.18 -29.21 -38.94
CA PHE A 342 14.73 -29.55 -37.61
C PHE A 342 14.84 -28.33 -36.67
N GLY A 343 14.17 -27.24 -37.02
CA GLY A 343 14.22 -26.01 -36.23
C GLY A 343 13.42 -26.09 -34.94
N TYR A 344 13.78 -25.23 -34.00
CA TYR A 344 13.04 -24.98 -32.77
C TYR A 344 12.91 -23.48 -32.53
N TRP A 345 11.95 -23.06 -31.72
CA TRP A 345 11.80 -21.68 -31.30
C TRP A 345 12.62 -21.44 -30.04
N LYS A 346 13.48 -20.42 -30.07
CA LYS A 346 14.13 -19.88 -28.88
C LYS A 346 13.33 -18.67 -28.44
N VAL A 347 12.91 -18.64 -27.17
CA VAL A 347 12.28 -17.46 -26.55
C VAL A 347 13.40 -16.52 -26.10
N ASN A 348 13.31 -15.24 -26.46
CA ASN A 348 14.34 -14.22 -26.21
C ASN A 348 13.99 -13.30 -25.04
N ILE A 349 13.28 -13.84 -24.05
CA ILE A 349 12.80 -13.09 -22.87
C ILE A 349 13.63 -13.60 -21.69
N ASP A 350 14.51 -12.75 -21.15
CA ASP A 350 15.29 -13.02 -19.95
C ASP A 350 14.42 -12.96 -18.68
#